data_AF-V8NQJ7-F1
#
_entry.id   AF-V8NQJ7-F1
#
_cell.length_a   1.000
_cell.length_b   1.000
_cell.length_c   1.000
_cell.angle_alpha   90.00
_cell.angle_beta   90.00
_cell.angle_gamma   90.00
#
_symmetry.space_group_name_H-M   'P 1'
#
loop_
_entity.id
_entity.type
_entity.pdbx_description
1 polymer ?
#
loop_
_entity_poly.entity_id
_entity_poly.type
_entity_poly.pdbx_seq_one_letter_code
_entity_poly.pdbx_strand_id
1 'polypeptide(L)'
;MKLCLSEGSLGGLKVLAAAKATGAPVEVQWLPQEAHVVPFLTRPQLPALQLENGSFLFSTNVISQYFFRLSGKEISSFNNEQSDFANQFFEWDITELEPALSAALYLHVVQEKKGEDVLGIIRKPLDYLDQILTKKGTSYLTGDVESAADIVLWGSLFPLLRDDSFLPNELKALRSWFQNMNLKEYCRKAVESVWTPKGLLELKAYLQKHPAPSLAFEKSATNEAKEEESAQQHLLPVEGMKNVLITSALPYVNNVPHLGNIIGCVLSADTFARYCRLRNWNTLYICGTDEYGTATETKAMEEGLTPQQICDKYYAIHAEIYQWFNISFDYFGRTTTAQQTTIAQGIFQQLLERSYLLTETVDQLKCEKCARFLADRFVEGICPFCNYEEARGDQCDKCGKLINATELKKPVCKVCQGTPVVKSSQHLFLDLPKLEESLEKWLAVSQSSGDWTPNSRYIARSWIRDGLKPRCITRDLKWGTPVPLDGFREKVFYVWFDAPIGYLSITANYTDQWEKWWKNPEQVS
;
A
#
# COMPACT_ATOMS: atom_id res chain seq x y z
N MET A 1 37.50 5.53 -9.11
CA MET A 1 36.35 4.60 -8.89
C MET A 1 36.50 3.33 -9.72
N LYS A 2 35.87 2.20 -9.36
CA LYS A 2 35.92 0.94 -10.14
C LYS A 2 34.52 0.57 -10.66
N LEU A 3 34.38 0.47 -11.98
CA LEU A 3 33.13 0.10 -12.65
C LEU A 3 33.18 -1.37 -13.08
N CYS A 4 32.44 -2.23 -12.39
CA CYS A 4 32.32 -3.63 -12.70
C CYS A 4 31.20 -3.85 -13.73
N LEU A 5 31.54 -4.45 -14.87
CA LEU A 5 30.64 -4.76 -15.98
C LEU A 5 30.72 -6.24 -16.35
N SER A 6 29.65 -6.79 -16.93
CA SER A 6 29.70 -8.04 -17.68
C SER A 6 29.43 -7.79 -19.16
N GLU A 7 30.06 -8.60 -20.01
CA GLU A 7 29.76 -8.61 -21.44
C GLU A 7 28.28 -8.96 -21.65
N GLY A 8 27.60 -8.26 -22.57
CA GLY A 8 26.18 -8.51 -22.83
C GLY A 8 25.19 -8.00 -21.77
N SER A 9 25.66 -7.37 -20.68
CA SER A 9 24.73 -6.78 -19.69
C SER A 9 23.91 -5.65 -20.30
N LEU A 10 22.57 -5.73 -20.16
CA LEU A 10 21.64 -4.70 -20.64
C LEU A 10 21.94 -3.33 -20.00
N GLY A 11 22.28 -3.32 -18.72
CA GLY A 11 22.66 -2.10 -17.99
C GLY A 11 24.05 -1.57 -18.32
N GLY A 12 24.95 -2.40 -18.86
CA GLY A 12 26.34 -2.04 -19.11
C GLY A 12 26.49 -0.93 -20.15
N LEU A 13 25.63 -0.93 -21.17
CA LEU A 13 25.60 0.11 -22.21
C LEU A 13 25.31 1.49 -21.62
N LYS A 14 24.27 1.59 -20.77
CA LYS A 14 23.86 2.84 -20.11
C LYS A 14 25.02 3.46 -19.34
N VAL A 15 25.60 2.66 -18.45
CA VAL A 15 26.59 3.13 -17.48
C VAL A 15 27.91 3.46 -18.16
N LEU A 16 28.34 2.65 -19.13
CA LEU A 16 29.59 2.89 -19.86
C LEU A 16 29.46 4.10 -20.79
N ALA A 17 28.33 4.29 -21.46
CA ALA A 17 28.08 5.48 -22.26
C ALA A 17 28.07 6.75 -21.40
N ALA A 18 27.41 6.71 -20.22
CA ALA A 18 27.40 7.82 -19.29
C ALA A 18 28.82 8.16 -18.77
N ALA A 19 29.62 7.14 -18.40
CA ALA A 19 31.01 7.34 -17.97
C ALA A 19 31.86 8.01 -19.06
N LYS A 20 31.73 7.55 -20.32
CA LYS A 20 32.45 8.13 -21.47
C LYS A 20 31.97 9.53 -21.81
N ALA A 21 30.66 9.79 -21.78
CA ALA A 21 30.08 11.12 -22.07
C ALA A 21 30.55 12.19 -21.07
N THR A 22 30.77 11.80 -19.82
CA THR A 22 31.15 12.69 -18.72
C THR A 22 32.65 12.75 -18.46
N GLY A 23 33.43 11.82 -19.04
CA GLY A 23 34.86 11.69 -18.76
C GLY A 23 35.14 11.21 -17.33
N ALA A 24 34.21 10.48 -16.71
CA ALA A 24 34.33 10.04 -15.33
C ALA A 24 35.59 9.18 -15.11
N PRO A 25 36.37 9.40 -14.04
CA PRO A 25 37.59 8.65 -13.74
C PRO A 25 37.27 7.26 -13.16
N VAL A 26 36.87 6.36 -14.04
CA VAL A 26 36.51 4.96 -13.72
C VAL A 26 37.48 3.97 -14.33
N GLU A 27 37.94 3.02 -13.53
CA GLU A 27 38.62 1.82 -14.00
C GLU A 27 37.56 0.75 -14.31
N VAL A 28 37.49 0.29 -15.55
CA VAL A 28 36.50 -0.72 -15.97
C VAL A 28 37.04 -2.12 -15.69
N GLN A 29 36.27 -2.92 -14.94
CA GLN A 29 36.58 -4.31 -14.64
C GLN A 29 35.52 -5.23 -15.28
N TRP A 30 35.97 -6.12 -16.16
CA TRP A 30 35.11 -7.10 -16.83
C TRP A 30 35.04 -8.38 -16.00
N LEU A 31 33.83 -8.75 -15.59
CA LEU A 31 33.55 -9.89 -14.73
C LEU A 31 32.46 -10.78 -15.35
N PRO A 32 32.41 -12.08 -15.00
CA PRO A 32 31.27 -12.93 -15.31
C PRO A 32 29.98 -12.36 -14.72
N GLN A 33 28.84 -12.61 -15.37
CA GLN A 33 27.56 -12.06 -14.95
C GLN A 33 27.13 -12.54 -13.55
N GLU A 34 27.61 -13.70 -13.13
CA GLU A 34 27.38 -14.30 -11.81
C GLU A 34 28.37 -13.80 -10.73
N ALA A 35 29.24 -12.83 -11.03
CA ALA A 35 30.18 -12.31 -10.05
C ALA A 35 29.50 -11.54 -8.92
N HIS A 36 29.75 -11.94 -7.68
CA HIS A 36 29.31 -11.21 -6.48
C HIS A 36 30.26 -10.05 -6.17
N VAL A 37 29.95 -8.87 -6.72
CA VAL A 37 30.72 -7.64 -6.48
C VAL A 37 30.25 -6.87 -5.26
N VAL A 38 28.93 -6.82 -5.03
CA VAL A 38 28.32 -6.06 -3.93
C VAL A 38 28.15 -6.99 -2.72
N PRO A 39 28.90 -6.82 -1.61
CA PRO A 39 28.98 -7.84 -0.56
C PRO A 39 27.67 -8.13 0.18
N PHE A 40 26.74 -7.18 0.17
CA PHE A 40 25.47 -7.25 0.90
C PHE A 40 24.28 -7.64 0.02
N LEU A 41 24.48 -7.88 -1.28
CA LEU A 41 23.43 -8.40 -2.16
C LEU A 41 23.43 -9.93 -2.14
N THR A 42 22.26 -10.51 -1.95
CA THR A 42 22.05 -11.97 -1.96
C THR A 42 22.14 -12.57 -3.37
N ARG A 43 21.95 -11.77 -4.42
CA ARG A 43 22.07 -12.17 -5.82
C ARG A 43 23.17 -11.35 -6.51
N PRO A 44 23.92 -11.94 -7.46
CA PRO A 44 24.83 -11.18 -8.31
C PRO A 44 24.08 -10.06 -9.04
N GLN A 45 24.65 -8.86 -9.04
CA GLN A 45 24.10 -7.70 -9.73
C GLN A 45 25.23 -6.96 -10.44
N LEU A 46 25.14 -6.88 -11.77
CA LEU A 46 26.00 -6.08 -12.63
C LEU A 46 25.12 -5.29 -13.61
N PRO A 47 25.48 -4.03 -13.94
CA PRO A 47 26.70 -3.32 -13.55
C PRO A 47 26.70 -2.81 -12.10
N ALA A 48 27.89 -2.63 -11.52
CA ALA A 48 28.08 -2.03 -10.21
C ALA A 48 29.29 -1.08 -10.19
N LEU A 49 29.17 0.07 -9.52
CA LEU A 49 30.24 1.04 -9.32
C LEU A 49 30.68 1.02 -7.85
N GLN A 50 31.96 0.71 -7.62
CA GLN A 50 32.60 0.90 -6.33
C GLN A 50 33.22 2.31 -6.25
N LEU A 51 32.77 3.07 -5.26
CA LEU A 51 33.27 4.40 -4.95
C LEU A 51 34.58 4.32 -4.14
N GLU A 52 35.33 5.42 -4.10
CA GLU A 52 36.63 5.48 -3.41
C GLU A 52 36.52 5.27 -1.90
N ASN A 53 35.38 5.64 -1.32
CA ASN A 53 35.07 5.42 0.10
C ASN A 53 34.63 3.97 0.43
N GLY A 54 34.66 3.05 -0.55
CA GLY A 54 34.25 1.66 -0.39
C GLY A 54 32.74 1.41 -0.52
N SER A 55 31.92 2.44 -0.77
CA SER A 55 30.48 2.28 -1.03
C SER A 55 30.22 1.75 -2.44
N PHE A 56 29.03 1.15 -2.65
CA PHE A 56 28.63 0.58 -3.94
C PHE A 56 27.34 1.22 -4.46
N LEU A 57 27.32 1.55 -5.75
CA LEU A 57 26.11 1.86 -6.51
C LEU A 57 25.85 0.71 -7.50
N PHE A 58 24.62 0.22 -7.57
CA PHE A 58 24.26 -0.96 -8.38
C PHE A 58 22.96 -0.79 -9.18
N SER A 59 22.44 0.44 -9.23
CA SER A 59 21.39 0.87 -10.15
C SER A 59 22.03 1.61 -11.33
N THR A 60 21.72 1.17 -12.54
CA THR A 60 22.21 1.75 -13.80
C THR A 60 21.90 3.24 -13.90
N ASN A 61 20.69 3.65 -13.53
CA ASN A 61 20.22 5.03 -13.60
C ASN A 61 20.95 5.89 -12.57
N VAL A 62 21.09 5.40 -11.34
CA VAL A 62 21.82 6.09 -10.26
C VAL A 62 23.30 6.25 -10.61
N ILE A 63 23.96 5.22 -11.15
CA ILE A 63 25.36 5.31 -11.56
C ILE A 63 25.52 6.35 -12.68
N SER A 64 24.63 6.32 -13.69
CA SER A 64 24.67 7.24 -14.81
C SER A 64 24.49 8.69 -14.35
N GLN A 65 23.50 8.94 -13.48
CA GLN A 65 23.27 10.27 -12.90
C GLN A 65 24.46 10.72 -12.05
N TYR A 66 25.05 9.82 -11.26
CA TYR A 66 26.22 10.13 -10.45
C TYR A 66 27.40 10.62 -11.29
N PHE A 67 27.67 10.02 -12.45
CA PHE A 67 28.71 10.51 -13.35
C PHE A 67 28.43 11.91 -13.90
N PHE A 68 27.17 12.21 -14.25
CA PHE A 68 26.79 13.55 -14.71
C PHE A 68 26.97 14.60 -13.62
N ARG A 69 26.60 14.29 -12.37
CA ARG A 69 26.85 15.15 -11.20
C ARG A 69 28.32 15.40 -10.97
N LEU A 70 29.14 14.34 -11.01
CA LEU A 70 30.60 14.46 -10.83
C LEU A 70 31.26 15.36 -11.88
N SER A 71 30.82 15.29 -13.13
CA SER A 71 31.38 16.11 -14.21
C SER A 71 30.99 17.58 -14.17
N GLY A 72 30.04 17.97 -13.30
CA GLY A 72 29.48 19.32 -13.25
C GLY A 72 28.55 19.66 -14.43
N LYS A 73 28.37 18.74 -15.40
CA LYS A 73 27.46 18.92 -16.54
C LYS A 73 25.99 19.04 -16.14
N GLU A 74 25.61 18.50 -14.98
CA GLU A 74 24.23 18.61 -14.45
C GLU A 74 23.96 19.90 -13.65
N ILE A 75 25.00 20.62 -13.17
CA ILE A 75 24.83 21.66 -12.12
C ILE A 75 24.92 23.10 -12.68
N SER A 76 25.50 23.32 -13.87
CA SER A 76 25.69 24.67 -14.41
C SER A 76 24.64 25.13 -15.45
N SER A 77 23.74 24.25 -15.90
CA SER A 77 22.87 24.55 -17.06
C SER A 77 21.40 24.15 -16.95
N PHE A 78 20.98 23.49 -15.86
CA PHE A 78 19.59 23.03 -15.72
C PHE A 78 18.83 23.83 -14.66
N ASN A 79 17.65 24.34 -15.03
CA ASN A 79 16.69 24.90 -14.06
C ASN A 79 16.07 23.75 -13.23
N ASN A 80 15.60 24.01 -12.01
CA ASN A 80 15.00 22.99 -11.12
C ASN A 80 13.97 22.09 -11.83
N GLU A 81 13.14 22.66 -12.72
CA GLU A 81 12.14 21.92 -13.51
C GLU A 81 12.73 20.85 -14.45
N GLN A 82 13.91 21.08 -15.03
CA GLN A 82 14.54 20.12 -15.94
C GLN A 82 15.17 18.94 -15.19
N SER A 83 15.66 19.19 -13.96
CA SER A 83 16.15 18.13 -13.07
C SER A 83 15.02 17.22 -12.61
N ASP A 84 13.87 17.80 -12.25
CA ASP A 84 12.67 17.05 -11.88
C ASP A 84 12.15 16.20 -13.05
N PHE A 85 12.18 16.73 -14.27
CA PHE A 85 11.77 15.99 -15.46
C PHE A 85 12.72 14.84 -15.82
N ALA A 86 14.04 15.01 -15.62
CA ALA A 86 15.00 13.92 -15.80
C ALA A 86 14.76 12.77 -14.81
N ASN A 87 14.42 13.09 -13.55
CA ASN A 87 14.09 12.09 -12.54
C ASN A 87 12.82 11.30 -12.91
N GLN A 88 11.80 11.96 -13.50
CA GLN A 88 10.60 11.29 -14.00
C GLN A 88 10.93 10.24 -15.07
N PHE A 89 11.90 10.51 -15.96
CA PHE A 89 12.34 9.50 -16.93
C PHE A 89 13.09 8.34 -16.31
N PHE A 90 13.89 8.57 -15.27
CA PHE A 90 14.56 7.47 -14.58
C PHE A 90 13.59 6.55 -13.87
N GLU A 91 12.53 7.11 -13.28
CA GLU A 91 11.45 6.34 -12.68
C GLU A 91 10.65 5.57 -13.74
N TRP A 92 10.25 6.26 -14.82
CA TRP A 92 9.53 5.65 -15.94
C TRP A 92 10.33 4.55 -16.66
N ASP A 93 11.64 4.73 -16.81
CA ASP A 93 12.54 3.70 -17.36
C ASP A 93 12.48 2.40 -16.57
N ILE A 94 12.53 2.49 -15.23
CA ILE A 94 12.53 1.32 -14.34
C ILE A 94 11.14 0.67 -14.26
N THR A 95 10.08 1.48 -14.25
CA THR A 95 8.72 1.00 -13.96
C THR A 95 7.96 0.54 -15.21
N GLU A 96 8.24 1.12 -16.37
CA GLU A 96 7.49 0.87 -17.60
C GLU A 96 8.38 0.34 -18.73
N LEU A 97 9.49 1.03 -19.03
CA LEU A 97 10.30 0.72 -20.22
C LEU A 97 11.15 -0.55 -20.08
N GLU A 98 11.94 -0.68 -19.02
CA GLU A 98 12.80 -1.85 -18.78
C GLU A 98 12.00 -3.16 -18.70
N PRO A 99 10.84 -3.24 -18.00
CA PRO A 99 10.00 -4.44 -18.02
C PRO A 99 9.51 -4.82 -19.42
N ALA A 100 9.03 -3.85 -20.20
CA ALA A 100 8.56 -4.09 -21.57
C ALA A 100 9.71 -4.55 -22.48
N LEU A 101 10.87 -3.90 -22.39
CA LEU A 101 12.06 -4.28 -23.16
C LEU A 101 12.61 -5.64 -22.75
N SER A 102 12.61 -5.98 -21.46
CA SER A 102 13.03 -7.28 -20.97
C SER A 102 12.17 -8.40 -21.56
N ALA A 103 10.84 -8.21 -21.59
CA ALA A 103 9.92 -9.15 -22.21
C ALA A 103 10.12 -9.26 -23.73
N ALA A 104 10.26 -8.12 -24.42
CA ALA A 104 10.50 -8.07 -25.85
C ALA A 104 11.83 -8.72 -26.26
N LEU A 105 12.91 -8.46 -25.51
CA LEU A 105 14.22 -9.08 -25.71
C LEU A 105 14.18 -10.58 -25.43
N TYR A 106 13.43 -11.03 -24.43
CA TYR A 106 13.23 -12.47 -24.19
C TYR A 106 12.56 -13.14 -25.40
N LEU A 107 11.47 -12.58 -25.92
CA LEU A 107 10.81 -13.11 -27.11
C LEU A 107 11.73 -13.08 -28.34
N HIS A 108 12.48 -12.01 -28.53
CA HIS A 108 13.34 -11.85 -29.70
C HIS A 108 14.61 -12.71 -29.65
N VAL A 109 15.31 -12.72 -28.51
CA VAL A 109 16.64 -13.37 -28.37
C VAL A 109 16.53 -14.83 -27.98
N VAL A 110 15.55 -15.19 -27.15
CA VAL A 110 15.37 -16.57 -26.66
C VAL A 110 14.39 -17.36 -27.52
N GLN A 111 13.24 -16.76 -27.86
CA GLN A 111 12.19 -17.44 -28.64
C GLN A 111 12.26 -17.15 -30.15
N GLU A 112 13.19 -16.30 -30.60
CA GLU A 112 13.42 -15.96 -32.01
C GLU A 112 12.17 -15.38 -32.72
N LYS A 113 11.24 -14.80 -31.95
CA LYS A 113 10.07 -14.09 -32.46
C LYS A 113 10.45 -12.74 -33.06
N LYS A 114 9.65 -12.28 -34.03
CA LYS A 114 9.86 -11.02 -34.77
C LYS A 114 8.52 -10.37 -35.12
N GLY A 115 8.56 -9.13 -35.60
CA GLY A 115 7.37 -8.40 -36.04
C GLY A 115 6.45 -8.01 -34.87
N GLU A 116 5.13 -8.07 -35.08
CA GLU A 116 4.11 -7.62 -34.12
C GLU A 116 4.18 -8.34 -32.76
N ASP A 117 4.64 -9.59 -32.70
CA ASP A 117 4.80 -10.32 -31.43
C ASP A 117 5.75 -9.63 -30.45
N VAL A 118 6.75 -8.92 -30.97
CA VAL A 118 7.74 -8.17 -30.17
C VAL A 118 7.40 -6.69 -30.15
N LEU A 119 7.01 -6.13 -31.30
CA LEU A 119 6.61 -4.73 -31.44
C LEU A 119 5.40 -4.37 -30.57
N GLY A 120 4.41 -5.26 -30.46
CA GLY A 120 3.19 -5.01 -29.68
C GLY A 120 3.48 -4.71 -28.20
N ILE A 121 4.50 -5.36 -27.62
CA ILE A 121 4.90 -5.17 -26.22
C ILE A 121 5.49 -3.79 -25.98
N ILE A 122 6.29 -3.29 -26.92
CA ILE A 122 7.04 -2.04 -26.77
C ILE A 122 6.32 -0.84 -27.39
N ARG A 123 5.23 -1.05 -28.15
CA ARG A 123 4.52 0.01 -28.89
C ARG A 123 4.13 1.18 -27.99
N LYS A 124 3.48 0.90 -26.86
CA LYS A 124 3.05 1.94 -25.90
C LYS A 124 4.24 2.77 -25.36
N PRO A 125 5.34 2.17 -24.87
CA PRO A 125 6.53 2.92 -24.50
C PRO A 125 7.16 3.75 -25.63
N LEU A 126 7.21 3.22 -26.86
CA LEU A 126 7.75 3.96 -28.01
C LEU A 126 6.87 5.15 -28.40
N ASP A 127 5.54 4.97 -28.41
CA ASP A 127 4.58 6.03 -28.69
C ASP A 127 4.68 7.16 -27.66
N TYR A 128 4.85 6.83 -26.39
CA TYR A 128 5.05 7.81 -25.32
C TYR A 128 6.30 8.67 -25.54
N LEU A 129 7.43 8.06 -25.89
CA LEU A 129 8.66 8.78 -26.17
C LEU A 129 8.54 9.68 -27.41
N ASP A 130 7.92 9.18 -28.48
CA ASP A 130 7.71 9.97 -29.70
C ASP A 130 6.79 11.17 -29.43
N GLN A 131 5.73 11.00 -28.65
CA GLN A 131 4.83 12.08 -28.24
C GLN A 131 5.55 13.16 -27.44
N ILE A 132 6.43 12.78 -26.50
CA ILE A 132 7.22 13.73 -25.71
C ILE A 132 8.15 14.53 -26.61
N LEU A 133 8.92 13.84 -27.45
CA LEU A 133 9.89 14.47 -28.35
C LEU A 133 9.17 15.41 -29.34
N THR A 134 8.01 14.99 -29.86
CA THR A 134 7.17 15.79 -30.75
C THR A 134 6.59 17.02 -30.05
N LYS A 135 6.02 16.85 -28.84
CA LYS A 135 5.35 17.94 -28.12
C LYS A 135 6.31 19.04 -27.70
N LYS A 136 7.54 18.67 -27.32
CA LYS A 136 8.56 19.66 -26.92
C LYS A 136 9.26 20.31 -28.11
N GLY A 137 9.35 19.62 -29.25
CA GLY A 137 10.09 20.10 -30.42
C GLY A 137 11.60 20.24 -30.15
N THR A 138 12.11 19.57 -29.13
CA THR A 138 13.50 19.67 -28.65
C THR A 138 14.36 18.53 -29.21
N SER A 139 15.68 18.76 -29.29
CA SER A 139 16.63 17.76 -29.79
C SER A 139 16.88 16.60 -28.82
N TYR A 140 16.55 16.79 -27.53
CA TYR A 140 16.72 15.83 -26.44
C TYR A 140 15.46 15.80 -25.54
N LEU A 141 15.37 14.81 -24.66
CA LEU A 141 14.18 14.55 -23.84
C LEU A 141 13.86 15.66 -22.82
N THR A 142 14.91 16.27 -22.28
CA THR A 142 14.81 17.28 -21.21
C THR A 142 14.96 18.71 -21.74
N GLY A 143 15.28 18.90 -23.02
CA GLY A 143 15.45 20.21 -23.64
C GLY A 143 16.39 20.18 -24.85
N ASP A 144 17.08 21.29 -25.09
CA ASP A 144 18.05 21.41 -26.18
C ASP A 144 19.45 20.89 -25.84
N VAL A 145 19.67 20.51 -24.58
CA VAL A 145 20.93 19.94 -24.08
C VAL A 145 20.71 18.48 -23.73
N GLU A 146 21.69 17.65 -24.08
CA GLU A 146 21.70 16.23 -23.71
C GLU A 146 21.79 16.08 -22.19
N SER A 147 20.94 15.22 -21.65
CA SER A 147 20.91 14.87 -20.23
C SER A 147 21.28 13.41 -19.98
N ALA A 148 21.50 13.07 -18.71
CA ALA A 148 21.68 11.67 -18.30
C ALA A 148 20.48 10.78 -18.69
N ALA A 149 19.26 11.35 -18.75
CA ALA A 149 18.05 10.64 -19.19
C ALA A 149 18.16 10.18 -20.66
N ASP A 150 18.73 11.01 -21.54
CA ASP A 150 18.92 10.66 -22.95
C ASP A 150 19.81 9.44 -23.12
N ILE A 151 20.94 9.41 -22.40
CA ILE A 151 21.88 8.28 -22.45
C ILE A 151 21.26 7.01 -21.85
N VAL A 152 20.54 7.14 -20.73
CA VAL A 152 19.90 6.01 -20.07
C VAL A 152 18.84 5.39 -20.97
N LEU A 153 17.89 6.17 -21.49
CA LEU A 153 16.83 5.65 -22.35
C LEU A 153 17.38 5.12 -23.68
N TRP A 154 18.38 5.78 -24.27
CA TRP A 154 19.06 5.25 -25.44
C TRP A 154 19.69 3.89 -25.16
N GLY A 155 20.39 3.75 -24.02
CA GLY A 155 21.00 2.50 -23.60
C GLY A 155 19.98 1.39 -23.32
N SER A 156 18.79 1.72 -22.80
CA SER A 156 17.67 0.77 -22.66
C SER A 156 17.23 0.26 -24.02
N LEU A 157 16.99 1.17 -24.96
CA LEU A 157 16.37 0.87 -26.25
C LEU A 157 17.32 0.19 -27.25
N PHE A 158 18.62 0.49 -27.17
CA PHE A 158 19.62 0.06 -28.16
C PHE A 158 19.65 -1.45 -28.45
N PRO A 159 19.64 -2.36 -27.44
CA PRO A 159 19.58 -3.80 -27.65
C PRO A 159 18.54 -4.27 -28.67
N LEU A 160 17.39 -3.60 -28.72
CA LEU A 160 16.24 -3.96 -29.55
C LEU A 160 16.17 -3.11 -30.81
N LEU A 161 16.25 -1.77 -30.68
CA LEU A 161 16.06 -0.82 -31.78
C LEU A 161 17.25 -0.72 -32.74
N ARG A 162 18.35 -1.42 -32.49
CA ARG A 162 19.42 -1.59 -33.49
C ARG A 162 18.94 -2.30 -34.76
N ASP A 163 17.89 -3.12 -34.64
CA ASP A 163 17.18 -3.70 -35.77
C ASP A 163 16.04 -2.74 -36.13
N ASP A 164 16.19 -2.06 -37.27
CA ASP A 164 15.27 -1.03 -37.74
C ASP A 164 13.83 -1.55 -37.92
N SER A 165 13.62 -2.87 -37.97
CA SER A 165 12.27 -3.46 -38.02
C SER A 165 11.47 -3.24 -36.73
N PHE A 166 12.14 -2.98 -35.59
CA PHE A 166 11.49 -2.70 -34.31
C PHE A 166 11.22 -1.21 -34.05
N LEU A 167 11.53 -0.34 -35.02
CA LEU A 167 11.23 1.08 -34.95
C LEU A 167 10.22 1.42 -36.06
N PRO A 168 8.95 1.69 -35.74
CA PRO A 168 7.95 2.06 -36.75
C PRO A 168 8.34 3.33 -37.53
N ASN A 169 7.95 3.42 -38.81
CA ASN A 169 8.24 4.60 -39.64
C ASN A 169 7.43 5.84 -39.25
N GLU A 170 6.33 5.64 -38.52
CA GLU A 170 5.42 6.69 -38.06
C GLU A 170 6.04 7.52 -36.92
N LEU A 171 6.91 6.92 -36.10
CA LEU A 171 7.58 7.54 -34.95
C LEU A 171 8.82 8.34 -35.38
N LYS A 172 8.58 9.42 -36.12
CA LYS A 172 9.63 10.23 -36.75
C LYS A 172 10.54 10.93 -35.74
N ALA A 173 9.96 11.46 -34.66
CA ALA A 173 10.73 12.22 -33.66
C ALA A 173 11.64 11.28 -32.87
N LEU A 174 11.10 10.13 -32.44
CA LEU A 174 11.88 9.08 -31.78
C LEU A 174 13.00 8.55 -32.69
N ARG A 175 12.71 8.29 -33.97
CA ARG A 175 13.74 7.85 -34.92
C ARG A 175 14.86 8.86 -35.08
N SER A 176 14.53 10.13 -35.25
CA SER A 176 15.53 11.19 -35.37
C SER A 176 16.39 11.31 -34.11
N TRP A 177 15.77 11.28 -32.93
CA TRP A 177 16.47 11.32 -31.65
C TRP A 177 17.39 10.11 -31.47
N PHE A 178 16.90 8.90 -31.73
CA PHE A 178 17.67 7.66 -31.57
C PHE A 178 18.87 7.60 -32.52
N GLN A 179 18.70 8.03 -33.79
CA GLN A 179 19.79 8.14 -34.75
C GLN A 179 20.84 9.18 -34.33
N ASN A 180 20.39 10.34 -33.81
CA ASN A 180 21.30 11.36 -33.28
C ASN A 180 22.14 10.81 -32.11
N MET A 181 21.53 10.05 -31.19
CA MET A 181 22.26 9.39 -30.10
C MET A 181 23.26 8.34 -30.61
N ASN A 182 22.91 7.56 -31.65
CA ASN A 182 23.82 6.58 -32.26
C ASN A 182 25.07 7.22 -32.91
N LEU A 183 24.99 8.47 -33.34
CA LEU A 183 26.13 9.19 -33.92
C LEU A 183 27.15 9.66 -32.86
N LYS A 184 26.76 9.70 -31.58
CA LYS A 184 27.61 10.18 -30.50
C LYS A 184 28.79 9.24 -30.26
N GLU A 185 29.98 9.83 -30.11
CA GLU A 185 31.22 9.05 -29.98
C GLU A 185 31.23 8.13 -28.75
N TYR A 186 30.72 8.60 -27.60
CA TYR A 186 30.62 7.80 -26.37
C TYR A 186 29.63 6.64 -26.51
N CYS A 187 28.50 6.84 -27.20
CA CYS A 187 27.53 5.80 -27.50
C CYS A 187 28.17 4.70 -28.37
N ARG A 188 28.79 5.07 -29.49
CA ARG A 188 29.50 4.10 -30.37
C ARG A 188 30.58 3.33 -29.62
N LYS A 189 31.44 4.04 -28.89
CA LYS A 189 32.50 3.43 -28.08
C LYS A 189 31.96 2.54 -26.96
N ALA A 190 30.75 2.78 -26.44
CA ALA A 190 30.14 1.91 -25.43
C ALA A 190 29.60 0.62 -26.08
N VAL A 191 28.95 0.73 -27.24
CA VAL A 191 28.48 -0.41 -28.04
C VAL A 191 29.63 -1.33 -28.43
N GLU A 192 30.73 -0.79 -28.95
CA GLU A 192 31.94 -1.57 -29.31
C GLU A 192 32.55 -2.32 -28.12
N SER A 193 32.33 -1.82 -26.89
CA SER A 193 32.88 -2.44 -25.68
C SER A 193 31.95 -3.51 -25.08
N VAL A 194 30.64 -3.22 -24.97
CA VAL A 194 29.68 -4.06 -24.23
C VAL A 194 28.95 -5.04 -25.14
N TRP A 195 28.68 -4.65 -26.39
CA TRP A 195 27.77 -5.33 -27.29
C TRP A 195 28.51 -6.04 -28.44
N THR A 196 29.47 -6.89 -28.06
CA THR A 196 30.26 -7.73 -28.98
C THR A 196 29.50 -9.00 -29.37
N PRO A 197 29.94 -9.78 -30.39
CA PRO A 197 29.37 -11.09 -30.69
C PRO A 197 29.35 -12.04 -29.48
N LYS A 198 30.37 -11.95 -28.61
CA LYS A 198 30.42 -12.68 -27.34
C LYS A 198 29.37 -12.18 -26.36
N GLY A 199 29.20 -10.85 -26.23
CA GLY A 199 28.14 -10.26 -25.40
C GLY A 199 26.72 -10.70 -25.78
N LEU A 200 26.43 -10.89 -27.07
CA LEU A 200 25.13 -11.42 -27.52
C LEU A 200 24.90 -12.87 -27.07
N LEU A 201 25.94 -13.70 -27.08
CA LEU A 201 25.87 -15.08 -26.58
C LEU A 201 25.65 -15.10 -25.07
N GLU A 202 26.37 -14.27 -24.32
CA GLU A 202 26.20 -14.11 -22.87
C GLU A 202 24.80 -13.62 -22.51
N LEU A 203 24.26 -12.64 -23.25
CA LEU A 203 22.88 -12.17 -23.05
C LEU A 203 21.85 -13.28 -23.28
N LYS A 204 22.00 -14.06 -24.37
CA LYS A 204 21.09 -15.18 -24.65
C LYS A 204 21.16 -16.23 -23.53
N ALA A 205 22.37 -16.58 -23.09
CA ALA A 205 22.57 -17.52 -21.97
C ALA A 205 21.97 -16.98 -20.66
N TYR A 206 22.12 -15.69 -20.39
CA TYR A 206 21.52 -15.04 -19.23
C TYR A 206 20.00 -15.09 -19.25
N LEU A 207 19.37 -14.66 -20.35
CA LEU A 207 17.92 -14.66 -20.49
C LEU A 207 17.32 -16.08 -20.40
N GLN A 208 18.02 -17.10 -20.90
CA GLN A 208 17.60 -18.50 -20.80
C GLN A 208 17.62 -19.06 -19.37
N LYS A 209 18.52 -18.58 -18.52
CA LYS A 209 18.62 -19.00 -17.10
C LYS A 209 17.56 -18.34 -16.21
N HIS A 210 16.90 -17.28 -16.68
CA HIS A 210 15.91 -16.53 -15.91
C HIS A 210 14.48 -16.92 -16.34
N PRO A 211 13.51 -16.89 -15.41
CA PRO A 211 12.12 -17.14 -15.76
C PRO A 211 11.63 -16.10 -16.78
N ALA A 212 10.76 -16.55 -17.69
CA ALA A 212 10.16 -15.66 -18.69
C ALA A 212 9.49 -14.46 -18.00
N PRO A 213 9.72 -13.22 -18.47
CA PRO A 213 9.06 -12.05 -17.92
C PRO A 213 7.53 -12.18 -18.01
N SER A 214 6.84 -11.95 -16.90
CA SER A 214 5.36 -11.92 -16.89
C SER A 214 4.88 -10.65 -17.58
N LEU A 215 4.20 -10.79 -18.72
CA LEU A 215 3.55 -9.69 -19.42
C LEU A 215 2.26 -9.31 -18.68
N ALA A 216 2.38 -8.54 -17.59
CA ALA A 216 1.24 -8.06 -16.82
C ALA A 216 0.51 -6.86 -17.48
N PHE A 217 0.63 -6.68 -18.81
CA PHE A 217 0.15 -5.48 -19.49
C PHE A 217 -1.18 -5.61 -20.24
N GLU A 218 -1.82 -6.78 -20.26
CA GLU A 218 -3.12 -6.93 -20.89
C GLU A 218 -4.08 -7.75 -20.01
N LYS A 219 -4.80 -7.05 -19.12
CA LYS A 219 -6.22 -7.36 -18.92
C LYS A 219 -7.00 -6.09 -19.17
N SER A 220 -7.62 -6.00 -20.34
CA SER A 220 -8.68 -5.03 -20.59
C SER A 220 -9.79 -5.26 -19.57
N ALA A 221 -10.20 -4.20 -18.89
CA ALA A 221 -11.40 -4.17 -18.08
C ALA A 221 -12.59 -4.62 -18.93
N THR A 222 -13.01 -5.87 -18.76
CA THR A 222 -14.28 -6.37 -19.25
C THR A 222 -15.16 -6.58 -18.02
N ASN A 223 -16.20 -5.76 -17.93
CA ASN A 223 -17.24 -5.83 -16.92
C ASN A 223 -18.17 -7.02 -17.20
N GLU A 224 -17.67 -8.23 -17.07
CA GLU A 224 -18.50 -9.42 -16.94
C GLU A 224 -18.03 -10.21 -15.73
N ALA A 225 -18.95 -10.39 -14.78
CA ALA A 225 -18.75 -11.24 -13.62
C ALA A 225 -18.54 -12.68 -14.11
N LYS A 226 -17.29 -13.09 -14.22
CA LYS A 226 -16.94 -14.51 -14.30
C LYS A 226 -16.79 -15.02 -12.88
N GLU A 227 -17.79 -15.79 -12.46
CA GLU A 227 -17.64 -16.84 -11.46
C GLU A 227 -16.55 -17.80 -11.95
N GLU A 228 -15.30 -17.51 -11.61
CA GLU A 228 -14.20 -18.46 -11.72
C GLU A 228 -14.00 -19.10 -10.34
N GLU A 229 -14.77 -20.16 -10.06
CA GLU A 229 -14.37 -21.23 -9.15
C GLU A 229 -13.14 -21.95 -9.75
N SER A 230 -11.99 -21.27 -9.76
CA SER A 230 -10.72 -21.98 -9.66
C SER A 230 -10.53 -22.25 -8.17
N ALA A 231 -10.30 -23.50 -7.78
CA ALA A 231 -9.98 -23.85 -6.40
C ALA A 231 -8.76 -23.03 -5.94
N GLN A 232 -9.01 -21.86 -5.34
CA GLN A 232 -7.98 -21.05 -4.71
C GLN A 232 -7.47 -21.87 -3.54
N GLN A 233 -6.25 -22.38 -3.67
CA GLN A 233 -5.55 -23.03 -2.58
C GLN A 233 -5.29 -21.95 -1.52
N HIS A 234 -6.20 -21.81 -0.55
CA HIS A 234 -6.06 -20.84 0.52
C HIS A 234 -4.77 -21.12 1.29
N LEU A 235 -4.00 -20.06 1.57
CA LEU A 235 -2.77 -20.17 2.34
C LEU A 235 -3.11 -20.59 3.77
N LEU A 236 -2.53 -21.70 4.21
CA LEU A 236 -2.68 -22.25 5.56
C LEU A 236 -1.31 -22.38 6.22
N PRO A 237 -1.20 -22.28 7.55
CA PRO A 237 0.07 -22.48 8.25
C PRO A 237 0.65 -23.86 7.95
N VAL A 238 1.96 -23.90 7.72
CA VAL A 238 2.72 -25.13 7.45
C VAL A 238 3.65 -25.39 8.62
N GLU A 239 3.58 -26.61 9.15
CA GLU A 239 4.42 -27.03 10.27
C GLU A 239 5.90 -27.04 9.87
N GLY A 240 6.77 -26.55 10.76
CA GLY A 240 8.22 -26.43 10.50
C GLY A 240 8.61 -25.25 9.61
N MET A 241 7.65 -24.49 9.05
CA MET A 241 7.90 -23.23 8.37
C MET A 241 7.55 -22.03 9.25
N LYS A 242 8.15 -20.88 8.97
CA LYS A 242 7.74 -19.62 9.60
C LYS A 242 6.43 -19.14 8.96
N ASN A 243 5.35 -19.13 9.73
CA ASN A 243 4.05 -18.63 9.32
C ASN A 243 3.84 -17.23 9.89
N VAL A 244 3.64 -16.24 9.02
CA VAL A 244 3.56 -14.82 9.40
C VAL A 244 2.18 -14.31 9.07
N LEU A 245 1.43 -13.89 10.09
CA LEU A 245 0.13 -13.27 9.93
C LEU A 245 0.29 -11.74 10.00
N ILE A 246 -0.09 -11.05 8.93
CA ILE A 246 0.02 -9.60 8.83
C ILE A 246 -1.38 -9.03 8.70
N THR A 247 -1.69 -8.04 9.53
CA THR A 247 -2.88 -7.22 9.36
C THR A 247 -2.51 -5.76 9.20
N SER A 248 -3.34 -5.04 8.44
CA SER A 248 -3.34 -3.58 8.45
C SER A 248 -4.60 -3.09 9.15
N ALA A 249 -4.52 -1.93 9.80
CA ALA A 249 -5.68 -1.34 10.46
C ALA A 249 -6.82 -1.15 9.45
N LEU A 250 -8.02 -1.62 9.82
CA LEU A 250 -9.19 -1.54 8.93
C LEU A 250 -9.55 -0.07 8.69
N PRO A 251 -9.43 0.45 7.45
CA PRO A 251 -9.89 1.81 7.14
C PRO A 251 -11.39 1.96 7.36
N TYR A 252 -11.78 3.10 7.93
CA TYR A 252 -13.20 3.45 8.04
C TYR A 252 -13.78 3.74 6.66
N VAL A 253 -14.81 2.99 6.27
CA VAL A 253 -15.32 2.96 4.89
C VAL A 253 -15.82 4.34 4.42
N ASN A 254 -16.39 5.16 5.30
CA ASN A 254 -17.10 6.37 4.87
C ASN A 254 -16.19 7.55 4.48
N ASN A 255 -14.87 7.36 4.49
CA ASN A 255 -13.89 8.40 4.17
C ASN A 255 -12.89 7.89 3.13
N VAL A 256 -12.69 8.67 2.07
CA VAL A 256 -11.61 8.38 1.11
C VAL A 256 -10.26 8.46 1.85
N PRO A 257 -9.39 7.43 1.75
CA PRO A 257 -8.13 7.40 2.48
C PRO A 257 -7.16 8.44 1.88
N HIS A 258 -6.51 9.22 2.74
CA HIS A 258 -5.44 10.13 2.35
C HIS A 258 -4.06 9.49 2.52
N LEU A 259 -3.00 10.11 2.00
CA LEU A 259 -1.63 9.56 2.02
C LEU A 259 -1.15 9.18 3.43
N GLY A 260 -1.49 9.97 4.45
CA GLY A 260 -1.23 9.63 5.86
C GLY A 260 -1.82 8.29 6.32
N ASN A 261 -3.04 7.94 5.88
CA ASN A 261 -3.64 6.63 6.19
C ASN A 261 -2.89 5.51 5.47
N ILE A 262 -2.50 5.76 4.21
CA ILE A 262 -1.83 4.77 3.36
C ILE A 262 -0.45 4.42 3.95
N ILE A 263 0.39 5.42 4.23
CA ILE A 263 1.73 5.19 4.77
C ILE A 263 1.68 4.61 6.18
N GLY A 264 0.75 5.07 7.03
CA GLY A 264 0.65 4.65 8.42
C GLY A 264 0.15 3.22 8.61
N CYS A 265 -0.48 2.63 7.58
CA CYS A 265 -1.11 1.31 7.69
C CYS A 265 -0.76 0.42 6.49
N VAL A 266 -1.46 0.58 5.36
CA VAL A 266 -1.47 -0.44 4.30
C VAL A 266 -0.15 -0.55 3.52
N LEU A 267 0.56 0.57 3.30
CA LEU A 267 1.81 0.58 2.55
C LEU A 267 3.00 0.06 3.39
N SER A 268 3.01 0.40 4.68
CA SER A 268 4.00 -0.14 5.62
C SER A 268 3.85 -1.65 5.76
N ALA A 269 2.61 -2.14 5.94
CA ALA A 269 2.33 -3.57 6.03
C ALA A 269 2.61 -4.32 4.72
N ASP A 270 2.33 -3.72 3.55
CA ASP A 270 2.65 -4.31 2.24
C ASP A 270 4.15 -4.51 2.05
N THR A 271 4.95 -3.51 2.42
CA THR A 271 6.42 -3.58 2.33
C THR A 271 6.94 -4.77 3.13
N PHE A 272 6.42 -4.96 4.34
CA PHE A 272 6.81 -6.09 5.19
C PHE A 272 6.29 -7.42 4.64
N ALA A 273 5.05 -7.48 4.16
CA ALA A 273 4.46 -8.69 3.56
C ALA A 273 5.28 -9.18 2.35
N ARG A 274 5.66 -8.27 1.45
CA ARG A 274 6.52 -8.58 0.30
C ARG A 274 7.89 -9.08 0.73
N TYR A 275 8.50 -8.46 1.73
CA TYR A 275 9.75 -8.93 2.32
C TYR A 275 9.59 -10.36 2.88
N CYS A 276 8.55 -10.64 3.66
CA CYS A 276 8.29 -11.98 4.21
C CYS A 276 8.14 -13.04 3.12
N ARG A 277 7.41 -12.72 2.04
CA ARG A 277 7.28 -13.60 0.87
C ARG A 277 8.63 -13.85 0.18
N LEU A 278 9.46 -12.82 0.00
CA LEU A 278 10.83 -12.97 -0.54
C LEU A 278 11.75 -13.83 0.33
N ARG A 279 11.46 -13.91 1.64
CA ARG A 279 12.15 -14.79 2.60
C ARG A 279 11.63 -16.23 2.58
N ASN A 280 10.68 -16.55 1.68
CA ASN A 280 9.96 -17.83 1.63
C ASN A 280 9.23 -18.15 2.94
N TRP A 281 8.79 -17.14 3.68
CA TRP A 281 7.92 -17.33 4.83
C TRP A 281 6.48 -17.45 4.36
N ASN A 282 5.73 -18.37 4.96
CA ASN A 282 4.32 -18.54 4.66
C ASN A 282 3.55 -17.33 5.22
N THR A 283 3.17 -16.41 4.36
CA THR A 283 2.73 -15.07 4.76
C THR A 283 1.28 -14.88 4.34
N LEU A 284 0.41 -14.57 5.31
CA LEU A 284 -0.97 -14.18 5.05
C LEU A 284 -1.16 -12.71 5.44
N TYR A 285 -1.42 -11.85 4.46
CA TYR A 285 -1.67 -10.42 4.63
C TYR A 285 -3.14 -10.08 4.40
N ILE A 286 -3.84 -9.74 5.48
CA ILE A 286 -5.29 -9.49 5.49
C ILE A 286 -5.59 -8.03 5.85
N CYS A 287 -6.57 -7.44 5.17
CA CYS A 287 -7.17 -6.16 5.55
C CYS A 287 -8.64 -6.13 5.09
N GLY A 288 -9.33 -5.03 5.34
CA GLY A 288 -10.70 -4.82 4.90
C GLY A 288 -11.25 -3.50 5.42
N THR A 289 -12.52 -3.23 5.14
CA THR A 289 -13.20 -2.01 5.57
C THR A 289 -13.94 -2.18 6.90
N ASP A 290 -13.77 -1.19 7.79
CA ASP A 290 -14.62 -1.01 8.98
C ASP A 290 -15.86 -0.20 8.58
N GLU A 291 -17.03 -0.81 8.70
CA GLU A 291 -18.25 -0.37 8.04
C GLU A 291 -19.39 -0.02 9.01
N TYR A 292 -19.28 -0.43 10.27
CA TYR A 292 -20.34 -0.22 11.26
C TYR A 292 -20.24 1.13 11.98
N GLY A 293 -21.29 1.45 12.75
CA GLY A 293 -21.29 2.59 13.65
C GLY A 293 -22.02 3.83 13.15
N THR A 294 -22.11 4.83 14.04
CA THR A 294 -22.97 6.01 13.86
C THR A 294 -22.55 6.91 12.69
N ALA A 295 -21.25 6.96 12.36
CA ALA A 295 -20.79 7.80 11.26
C ALA A 295 -21.26 7.27 9.90
N THR A 296 -21.38 5.94 9.72
CA THR A 296 -21.98 5.32 8.53
C THR A 296 -23.45 5.70 8.40
N GLU A 297 -24.24 5.56 9.47
CA GLU A 297 -25.66 5.97 9.44
C GLU A 297 -25.80 7.46 9.11
N THR A 298 -24.94 8.30 9.70
CA THR A 298 -24.96 9.76 9.46
C THR A 298 -24.64 10.09 8.01
N LYS A 299 -23.57 9.52 7.47
CA LYS A 299 -23.15 9.75 6.09
C LYS A 299 -24.16 9.20 5.08
N ALA A 300 -24.73 8.02 5.36
CA ALA A 300 -25.81 7.46 4.56
C ALA A 300 -27.02 8.40 4.50
N MET A 301 -27.43 8.98 5.63
CA MET A 301 -28.50 9.98 5.67
C MET A 301 -28.15 11.26 4.89
N GLU A 302 -26.91 11.75 5.00
CA GLU A 302 -26.43 12.93 4.25
C GLU A 302 -26.44 12.72 2.73
N GLU A 303 -26.10 11.51 2.26
CA GLU A 303 -26.09 11.15 0.84
C GLU A 303 -27.43 10.60 0.33
N GLY A 304 -28.43 10.45 1.20
CA GLY A 304 -29.74 9.88 0.83
C GLY A 304 -29.67 8.39 0.46
N LEU A 305 -28.70 7.66 1.01
CA LEU A 305 -28.46 6.23 0.77
C LEU A 305 -28.77 5.40 2.03
N THR A 306 -28.88 4.08 1.87
CA THR A 306 -28.85 3.16 3.03
C THR A 306 -27.42 2.95 3.52
N PRO A 307 -27.20 2.54 4.79
CA PRO A 307 -25.87 2.21 5.30
C PRO A 307 -25.14 1.15 4.45
N GLN A 308 -25.85 0.11 3.98
CA GLN A 308 -25.25 -0.90 3.11
C GLN A 308 -24.77 -0.29 1.77
N GLN A 309 -25.61 0.54 1.13
CA GLN A 309 -25.27 1.15 -0.16
C GLN A 309 -24.06 2.07 -0.08
N ILE A 310 -23.92 2.85 1.00
CA ILE A 310 -22.75 3.70 1.17
C ILE A 310 -21.49 2.88 1.44
N CYS A 311 -21.59 1.83 2.26
CA CYS A 311 -20.50 0.89 2.50
C CYS A 311 -20.04 0.23 1.19
N ASP A 312 -20.98 -0.24 0.36
CA ASP A 312 -20.68 -0.89 -0.93
C ASP A 312 -19.94 0.07 -1.88
N LYS A 313 -20.45 1.30 -1.99
CA LYS A 313 -19.86 2.36 -2.82
C LYS A 313 -18.41 2.63 -2.40
N TYR A 314 -18.18 2.84 -1.11
CA TYR A 314 -16.86 3.23 -0.63
C TYR A 314 -15.90 2.05 -0.50
N TYR A 315 -16.38 0.83 -0.25
CA TYR A 315 -15.56 -0.37 -0.32
C TYR A 315 -14.87 -0.50 -1.68
N ALA A 316 -15.62 -0.29 -2.78
CA ALA A 316 -15.08 -0.28 -4.13
C ALA A 316 -13.98 0.79 -4.31
N ILE A 317 -14.23 2.01 -3.83
CA ILE A 317 -13.24 3.10 -3.87
C ILE A 317 -11.95 2.73 -3.12
N HIS A 318 -12.06 2.16 -1.91
CA HIS A 318 -10.90 1.71 -1.15
C HIS A 318 -10.14 0.61 -1.89
N ALA A 319 -10.84 -0.40 -2.42
CA ALA A 319 -10.24 -1.49 -3.18
C ALA A 319 -9.49 -0.98 -4.42
N GLU A 320 -10.09 -0.08 -5.21
CA GLU A 320 -9.46 0.54 -6.39
C GLU A 320 -8.20 1.33 -6.03
N ILE A 321 -8.25 2.14 -4.96
CA ILE A 321 -7.08 2.91 -4.50
C ILE A 321 -5.96 1.96 -4.10
N TYR A 322 -6.24 0.95 -3.27
CA TYR A 322 -5.20 0.02 -2.81
C TYR A 322 -4.65 -0.85 -3.92
N GLN A 323 -5.48 -1.23 -4.91
CA GLN A 323 -5.04 -1.91 -6.11
C GLN A 323 -4.10 -1.02 -6.94
N TRP A 324 -4.44 0.26 -7.11
CA TRP A 324 -3.59 1.22 -7.84
C TRP A 324 -2.24 1.45 -7.15
N PHE A 325 -2.21 1.52 -5.81
CA PHE A 325 -0.97 1.53 -5.02
C PHE A 325 -0.22 0.19 -5.02
N ASN A 326 -0.75 -0.83 -5.70
CA ASN A 326 -0.20 -2.18 -5.76
C ASN A 326 -0.03 -2.79 -4.36
N ILE A 327 -1.01 -2.61 -3.48
CA ILE A 327 -1.03 -3.25 -2.17
C ILE A 327 -1.43 -4.72 -2.36
N SER A 328 -0.55 -5.61 -1.95
CA SER A 328 -0.62 -7.06 -2.19
C SER A 328 -1.32 -7.80 -1.05
N PHE A 329 -2.57 -7.45 -0.76
CA PHE A 329 -3.40 -8.26 0.15
C PHE A 329 -3.58 -9.67 -0.40
N ASP A 330 -3.50 -10.68 0.46
CA ASP A 330 -3.94 -12.03 0.11
C ASP A 330 -5.49 -12.09 0.10
N TYR A 331 -6.13 -11.29 0.95
CA TYR A 331 -7.58 -11.05 0.92
C TYR A 331 -7.95 -9.70 1.52
N PHE A 332 -8.80 -8.94 0.82
CA PHE A 332 -9.34 -7.64 1.26
C PHE A 332 -10.85 -7.74 1.49
N GLY A 333 -11.26 -7.92 2.75
CA GLY A 333 -12.65 -8.22 3.11
C GLY A 333 -13.42 -7.04 3.70
N ARG A 334 -14.52 -7.38 4.39
CA ARG A 334 -15.51 -6.44 4.93
C ARG A 334 -15.98 -6.89 6.31
N THR A 335 -16.35 -5.93 7.16
CA THR A 335 -16.92 -6.21 8.48
C THR A 335 -18.41 -6.51 8.45
N THR A 336 -19.15 -6.13 7.41
CA THR A 336 -20.61 -6.40 7.29
C THR A 336 -20.90 -7.79 6.73
N THR A 337 -20.44 -8.84 7.40
CA THR A 337 -20.62 -10.23 6.93
C THR A 337 -21.28 -11.12 7.98
N ALA A 338 -21.86 -12.25 7.54
CA ALA A 338 -22.41 -13.24 8.45
C ALA A 338 -21.34 -13.81 9.40
N GLN A 339 -20.12 -14.04 8.90
CA GLN A 339 -18.99 -14.49 9.72
C GLN A 339 -18.63 -13.51 10.83
N GLN A 340 -18.69 -12.18 10.56
CA GLN A 340 -18.50 -11.17 11.62
C GLN A 340 -19.51 -11.38 12.74
N THR A 341 -20.79 -11.54 12.39
CA THR A 341 -21.84 -11.73 13.40
C THR A 341 -21.60 -12.99 14.20
N THR A 342 -21.36 -14.12 13.55
CA THR A 342 -21.13 -15.41 14.22
C THR A 342 -19.92 -15.36 15.17
N ILE A 343 -18.79 -14.83 14.72
CA ILE A 343 -17.55 -14.82 15.51
C ILE A 343 -17.63 -13.81 16.66
N ALA A 344 -18.16 -12.60 16.41
CA ALA A 344 -18.32 -11.60 17.46
C ALA A 344 -19.30 -12.08 18.55
N GLN A 345 -20.42 -12.70 18.16
CA GLN A 345 -21.36 -13.31 19.09
C GLN A 345 -20.75 -14.49 19.85
N GLY A 346 -19.92 -15.31 19.19
CA GLY A 346 -19.19 -16.40 19.83
C GLY A 346 -18.21 -15.92 20.91
N ILE A 347 -17.43 -14.86 20.62
CA ILE A 347 -16.52 -14.24 21.60
C ILE A 347 -17.31 -13.62 22.75
N PHE A 348 -18.39 -12.90 22.43
CA PHE A 348 -19.29 -12.31 23.43
C PHE A 348 -19.86 -13.38 24.39
N GLN A 349 -20.32 -14.51 23.86
CA GLN A 349 -20.88 -15.59 24.67
C GLN A 349 -19.85 -16.17 25.64
N GLN A 350 -18.60 -16.36 25.20
CA GLN A 350 -17.52 -16.81 26.09
C GLN A 350 -17.19 -15.78 27.18
N LEU A 351 -17.24 -14.48 26.88
CA LEU A 351 -17.04 -13.43 27.87
C LEU A 351 -18.19 -13.37 28.88
N LEU A 352 -19.43 -13.59 28.43
CA LEU A 352 -20.63 -13.65 29.26
C LEU A 352 -20.56 -14.84 30.23
N GLU A 353 -20.29 -16.05 29.72
CA GLU A 353 -20.19 -17.28 30.52
C GLU A 353 -19.10 -17.20 31.58
N ARG A 354 -18.01 -16.48 31.29
CA ARG A 354 -16.88 -16.27 32.21
C ARG A 354 -17.04 -15.04 33.11
N SER A 355 -18.20 -14.38 33.10
CA SER A 355 -18.51 -13.24 33.98
C SER A 355 -17.57 -12.03 33.81
N TYR A 356 -17.12 -11.77 32.58
CA TYR A 356 -16.37 -10.57 32.19
C TYR A 356 -17.25 -9.41 31.72
N LEU A 357 -18.57 -9.56 31.77
CA LEU A 357 -19.53 -8.54 31.36
C LEU A 357 -20.31 -8.00 32.55
N LEU A 358 -20.47 -6.68 32.58
CA LEU A 358 -21.31 -5.96 33.53
C LEU A 358 -22.52 -5.39 32.79
N THR A 359 -23.66 -5.31 33.48
CA THR A 359 -24.85 -4.61 32.97
C THR A 359 -25.08 -3.37 33.81
N GLU A 360 -25.10 -2.20 33.17
CA GLU A 360 -25.40 -0.93 33.81
C GLU A 360 -26.49 -0.19 33.05
N THR A 361 -27.22 0.67 33.75
CA THR A 361 -28.23 1.52 33.14
C THR A 361 -27.65 2.92 32.97
N VAL A 362 -27.70 3.45 31.75
CA VAL A 362 -27.18 4.77 31.40
C VAL A 362 -28.34 5.66 30.98
N ASP A 363 -28.41 6.86 31.57
CA ASP A 363 -29.36 7.87 31.17
C ASP A 363 -28.87 8.61 29.94
N GLN A 364 -29.67 8.59 28.87
CA GLN A 364 -29.35 9.22 27.60
C GLN A 364 -30.54 10.03 27.09
N LEU A 365 -30.25 11.07 26.31
CA LEU A 365 -31.29 11.85 25.65
C LEU A 365 -31.83 11.10 24.43
N LYS A 366 -33.13 10.81 24.43
CA LYS A 366 -33.86 10.21 23.30
C LYS A 366 -34.72 11.27 22.64
N CYS A 367 -34.58 11.41 21.32
CA CYS A 367 -35.52 12.18 20.52
C CYS A 367 -36.68 11.26 20.11
N GLU A 368 -37.89 11.56 20.57
CA GLU A 368 -39.07 10.76 20.23
C GLU A 368 -39.52 10.94 18.77
N LYS A 369 -39.34 12.15 18.21
CA LYS A 369 -39.63 12.43 16.79
C LYS A 369 -38.69 11.68 15.84
N CYS A 370 -37.39 11.65 16.14
CA CYS A 370 -36.41 10.88 15.36
C CYS A 370 -36.33 9.40 15.77
N ALA A 371 -37.11 8.98 16.76
CA ALA A 371 -37.12 7.62 17.33
C ALA A 371 -35.72 7.06 17.70
N ARG A 372 -34.77 7.90 18.11
CA ARG A 372 -33.38 7.51 18.38
C ARG A 372 -32.76 8.20 19.59
N PHE A 373 -31.76 7.57 20.18
CA PHE A 373 -30.89 8.22 21.16
C PHE A 373 -29.94 9.21 20.46
N LEU A 374 -29.66 10.31 21.13
CA LEU A 374 -28.84 11.40 20.60
C LEU A 374 -27.43 11.29 21.18
N ALA A 375 -26.43 11.24 20.30
CA ALA A 375 -25.05 11.53 20.69
C ALA A 375 -24.91 13.02 21.05
N ASP A 376 -23.93 13.35 21.88
CA ASP A 376 -23.71 14.72 22.40
C ASP A 376 -23.66 15.79 21.31
N ARG A 377 -23.05 15.48 20.14
CA ARG A 377 -22.99 16.36 18.97
C ARG A 377 -24.34 16.69 18.32
N PHE A 378 -25.38 15.90 18.58
CA PHE A 378 -26.74 16.11 18.08
C PHE A 378 -27.66 16.74 19.13
N VAL A 379 -27.11 17.15 20.28
CA VAL A 379 -27.82 17.84 21.34
C VAL A 379 -27.24 19.24 21.50
N GLU A 380 -28.12 20.23 21.46
CA GLU A 380 -27.81 21.61 21.83
C GLU A 380 -28.77 22.03 22.96
N GLY A 381 -28.41 23.04 23.75
CA GLY A 381 -29.28 23.55 24.78
C GLY A 381 -28.63 24.62 25.65
N ILE A 382 -29.34 25.04 26.69
CA ILE A 382 -28.84 26.08 27.60
C ILE A 382 -27.84 25.47 28.60
N CYS A 383 -26.63 26.02 28.65
CA CYS A 383 -25.59 25.65 29.59
C CYS A 383 -26.09 25.80 31.05
N PRO A 384 -25.99 24.77 31.90
CA PRO A 384 -26.46 24.85 33.28
C PRO A 384 -25.60 25.79 34.14
N PHE A 385 -24.38 26.11 33.72
CA PHE A 385 -23.40 26.89 34.50
C PHE A 385 -23.35 28.39 34.15
N CYS A 386 -23.46 28.76 32.87
CA CYS A 386 -23.33 30.15 32.42
C CYS A 386 -24.53 30.67 31.62
N ASN A 387 -25.59 29.85 31.49
CA ASN A 387 -26.81 30.15 30.71
C ASN A 387 -26.57 30.52 29.24
N TYR A 388 -25.48 30.05 28.64
CA TYR A 388 -25.28 30.13 27.19
C TYR A 388 -26.31 29.28 26.46
N GLU A 389 -27.05 29.83 25.50
CA GLU A 389 -28.24 29.18 24.90
C GLU A 389 -27.93 28.07 23.89
N GLU A 390 -26.72 28.05 23.35
CA GLU A 390 -26.28 27.13 22.28
C GLU A 390 -25.14 26.21 22.75
N ALA A 391 -25.17 25.76 24.00
CA ALA A 391 -24.18 24.83 24.51
C ALA A 391 -24.38 23.43 23.91
N ARG A 392 -23.27 22.76 23.58
CA ARG A 392 -23.28 21.39 23.03
C ARG A 392 -23.39 20.36 24.15
N GLY A 393 -23.78 19.13 23.81
CA GLY A 393 -23.97 18.04 24.77
C GLY A 393 -22.71 17.64 25.55
N ASP A 394 -21.52 17.89 25.00
CA ASP A 394 -20.21 17.53 25.57
C ASP A 394 -19.49 18.70 26.23
N GLN A 395 -19.68 19.91 25.70
CA GLN A 395 -18.97 21.10 26.13
C GLN A 395 -19.76 22.39 25.87
N CYS A 396 -19.69 23.34 26.80
CA CYS A 396 -20.13 24.70 26.55
C CYS A 396 -18.99 25.55 25.97
N ASP A 397 -19.14 26.01 24.73
CA ASP A 397 -18.10 26.81 24.05
C ASP A 397 -17.87 28.20 24.69
N LYS A 398 -18.86 28.74 25.42
CA LYS A 398 -18.74 30.06 26.06
C LYS A 398 -17.92 30.04 27.35
N CYS A 399 -18.10 29.03 28.20
CA CYS A 399 -17.38 28.93 29.49
C CYS A 399 -16.32 27.82 29.51
N GLY A 400 -16.19 27.04 28.44
CA GLY A 400 -15.22 25.96 28.27
C GLY A 400 -15.53 24.69 29.09
N LYS A 401 -16.59 24.69 29.90
CA LYS A 401 -16.88 23.60 30.83
C LYS A 401 -17.39 22.35 30.10
N LEU A 402 -16.80 21.20 30.42
CA LEU A 402 -17.27 19.89 30.00
C LEU A 402 -18.53 19.54 30.79
N ILE A 403 -19.56 19.09 30.10
CA ILE A 403 -20.88 18.78 30.66
C ILE A 403 -21.39 17.48 30.06
N ASN A 404 -22.31 16.81 30.76
CA ASN A 404 -23.06 15.72 30.17
C ASN A 404 -24.31 16.26 29.47
N ALA A 405 -24.72 15.66 28.35
CA ALA A 405 -25.86 16.14 27.58
C ALA A 405 -27.16 16.15 28.40
N THR A 406 -27.30 15.24 29.38
CA THR A 406 -28.44 15.18 30.31
C THR A 406 -28.52 16.37 31.27
N GLU A 407 -27.44 17.13 31.45
CA GLU A 407 -27.38 18.31 32.33
C GLU A 407 -27.83 19.60 31.62
N LEU A 408 -27.99 19.57 30.29
CA LEU A 408 -28.44 20.74 29.52
C LEU A 408 -29.86 21.14 29.89
N LYS A 409 -30.08 22.44 30.10
CA LYS A 409 -31.42 23.00 30.29
C LYS A 409 -32.07 23.21 28.92
N LYS A 410 -33.34 22.84 28.77
CA LYS A 410 -34.07 22.90 27.48
C LYS A 410 -33.25 22.29 26.33
N PRO A 411 -32.90 20.99 26.40
CA PRO A 411 -32.16 20.37 25.31
C PRO A 411 -33.02 20.38 24.04
N VAL A 412 -32.36 20.46 22.90
CA VAL A 412 -32.93 20.49 21.55
C VAL A 412 -32.15 19.51 20.69
N CYS A 413 -32.88 18.71 19.93
CA CYS A 413 -32.31 17.83 18.92
C CYS A 413 -31.92 18.65 17.70
N LYS A 414 -30.62 18.69 17.36
CA LYS A 414 -30.12 19.44 16.20
C LYS A 414 -30.73 19.03 14.86
N VAL A 415 -31.22 17.79 14.78
CA VAL A 415 -31.75 17.20 13.53
C VAL A 415 -33.20 17.56 13.26
N CYS A 416 -34.09 17.49 14.26
CA CYS A 416 -35.52 17.78 14.06
C CYS A 416 -36.05 18.99 14.85
N GLN A 417 -35.16 19.67 15.58
CA GLN A 417 -35.50 20.79 16.46
C GLN A 417 -36.52 20.43 17.57
N GLY A 418 -36.75 19.15 17.84
CA GLY A 418 -37.60 18.66 18.92
C GLY A 418 -36.87 18.58 20.26
N THR A 419 -37.59 18.70 21.36
CA THR A 419 -37.06 18.52 22.73
C THR A 419 -36.86 17.02 23.02
N PRO A 420 -35.63 16.54 23.24
CA PRO A 420 -35.38 15.17 23.65
C PRO A 420 -35.72 14.96 25.12
N VAL A 421 -36.05 13.73 25.48
CA VAL A 421 -36.36 13.30 26.85
C VAL A 421 -35.26 12.39 27.38
N VAL A 422 -34.93 12.49 28.65
CA VAL A 422 -34.00 11.55 29.30
C VAL A 422 -34.69 10.20 29.40
N LYS A 423 -34.09 9.16 28.82
CA LYS A 423 -34.50 7.76 28.99
C LYS A 423 -33.31 6.92 29.42
N SER A 424 -33.56 6.12 30.45
CA SER A 424 -32.62 5.12 30.92
C SER A 424 -32.55 3.94 29.94
N SER A 425 -31.34 3.55 29.57
CA SER A 425 -31.05 2.50 28.58
C SER A 425 -30.06 1.52 29.19
N GLN A 426 -30.33 0.21 29.12
CA GLN A 426 -29.39 -0.79 29.61
C GLN A 426 -28.25 -0.99 28.61
N HIS A 427 -27.03 -1.11 29.14
CA HIS A 427 -25.82 -1.33 28.36
C HIS A 427 -24.94 -2.40 28.99
N LEU A 428 -24.27 -3.16 28.13
CA LEU A 428 -23.24 -4.11 28.54
C LEU A 428 -21.88 -3.44 28.50
N PHE A 429 -21.06 -3.75 29.50
CA PHE A 429 -19.69 -3.26 29.66
C PHE A 429 -18.74 -4.45 29.76
N LEU A 430 -17.61 -4.36 29.06
CA LEU A 430 -16.49 -5.28 29.26
C LEU A 430 -15.72 -4.85 30.51
N ASP A 431 -15.61 -5.76 31.47
CA ASP A 431 -14.91 -5.58 32.74
C ASP A 431 -13.40 -5.71 32.55
N LEU A 432 -12.80 -4.72 31.88
CA LEU A 432 -11.36 -4.64 31.67
C LEU A 432 -10.51 -4.75 32.95
N PRO A 433 -10.91 -4.19 34.12
CA PRO A 433 -10.19 -4.41 35.37
C PRO A 433 -9.91 -5.88 35.69
N LYS A 434 -10.88 -6.78 35.46
CA LYS A 434 -10.69 -8.22 35.69
C LYS A 434 -9.69 -8.87 34.74
N LEU A 435 -9.46 -8.28 33.57
CA LEU A 435 -8.55 -8.79 32.55
C LEU A 435 -7.14 -8.21 32.68
N GLU A 436 -6.96 -7.15 33.45
CA GLU A 436 -5.75 -6.34 33.54
C GLU A 436 -4.50 -7.18 33.89
N GLU A 437 -4.56 -8.03 34.92
CA GLU A 437 -3.43 -8.85 35.35
C GLU A 437 -2.97 -9.83 34.25
N SER A 438 -3.93 -10.47 33.58
CA SER A 438 -3.62 -11.41 32.49
C SER A 438 -3.03 -10.70 31.28
N LEU A 439 -3.54 -9.50 30.97
CA LEU A 439 -3.06 -8.66 29.89
C LEU A 439 -1.64 -8.15 30.18
N GLU A 440 -1.35 -7.73 31.41
CA GLU A 440 -0.03 -7.26 31.81
C GLU A 440 1.02 -8.37 31.68
N LYS A 441 0.69 -9.59 32.11
CA LYS A 441 1.56 -10.77 31.93
C LYS A 441 1.84 -11.04 30.45
N TRP A 442 0.80 -11.01 29.61
CA TRP A 442 0.96 -11.19 28.17
C TRP A 442 1.80 -10.07 27.53
N LEU A 443 1.56 -8.80 27.91
CA LEU A 443 2.32 -7.64 27.42
C LEU A 443 3.81 -7.75 27.78
N ALA A 444 4.13 -8.20 28.99
CA ALA A 444 5.52 -8.38 29.42
C ALA A 444 6.27 -9.40 28.54
N VAL A 445 5.61 -10.51 28.20
CA VAL A 445 6.18 -11.53 27.30
C VAL A 445 6.26 -11.00 25.86
N SER A 446 5.19 -10.43 25.32
CA SER A 446 5.14 -9.94 23.93
C SER A 446 6.16 -8.82 23.67
N GLN A 447 6.38 -7.92 24.63
CA GLN A 447 7.36 -6.84 24.49
C GLN A 447 8.81 -7.30 24.60
N SER A 448 9.08 -8.52 25.10
CA SER A 448 10.44 -9.02 25.29
C SER A 448 11.16 -9.33 23.97
N SER A 449 10.42 -9.58 22.88
CA SER A 449 11.00 -9.81 21.55
C SER A 449 11.65 -8.57 20.95
N GLY A 450 11.26 -7.37 21.42
CA GLY A 450 11.80 -6.09 20.96
C GLY A 450 11.14 -5.52 19.69
N ASP A 451 10.17 -6.21 19.10
CA ASP A 451 9.59 -5.84 17.79
C ASP A 451 8.54 -4.72 17.87
N TRP A 452 8.06 -4.40 19.08
CA TRP A 452 7.11 -3.32 19.28
C TRP A 452 7.77 -1.95 19.14
N THR A 453 7.14 -1.06 18.39
CA THR A 453 7.59 0.32 18.25
C THR A 453 7.59 1.05 19.62
N PRO A 454 8.54 1.98 19.87
CA PRO A 454 8.67 2.65 21.16
C PRO A 454 7.41 3.38 21.63
N ASN A 455 6.69 4.02 20.69
CA ASN A 455 5.44 4.74 20.95
C ASN A 455 4.31 3.78 21.43
N SER A 456 4.12 2.65 20.76
CA SER A 456 3.10 1.65 21.13
C SER A 456 3.35 1.08 22.52
N ARG A 457 4.62 0.81 22.86
CA ARG A 457 5.01 0.36 24.22
C ARG A 457 4.70 1.40 25.28
N TYR A 458 5.01 2.66 25.00
CA TYR A 458 4.74 3.77 25.93
C TYR A 458 3.24 3.95 26.16
N ILE A 459 2.44 3.98 25.10
CA ILE A 459 0.98 4.14 25.19
C ILE A 459 0.38 2.98 25.99
N ALA A 460 0.70 1.73 25.65
CA ALA A 460 0.17 0.56 26.35
C ALA A 460 0.47 0.62 27.86
N ARG A 461 1.72 0.95 28.24
CA ARG A 461 2.09 1.09 29.66
C ARG A 461 1.38 2.23 30.37
N SER A 462 1.17 3.37 29.69
CA SER A 462 0.44 4.48 30.28
C SER A 462 -1.00 4.08 30.62
N TRP A 463 -1.67 3.36 29.71
CA TRP A 463 -3.05 2.91 29.91
C TRP A 463 -3.19 1.90 31.06
N ILE A 464 -2.24 0.96 31.18
CA ILE A 464 -2.20 0.02 32.32
C ILE A 464 -1.92 0.76 33.63
N ARG A 465 -0.92 1.66 33.64
CA ARG A 465 -0.56 2.44 34.84
C ARG A 465 -1.74 3.26 35.36
N ASP A 466 -2.56 3.82 34.47
CA ASP A 466 -3.70 4.66 34.84
C ASP A 466 -4.92 3.83 35.33
N GLY A 467 -4.84 2.50 35.24
CA GLY A 467 -5.87 1.54 35.63
C GLY A 467 -6.96 1.40 34.56
N LEU A 468 -7.22 0.18 34.09
CA LEU A 468 -8.27 -0.06 33.11
C LEU A 468 -9.64 0.14 33.76
N LYS A 469 -10.59 0.66 32.99
CA LYS A 469 -11.97 0.93 33.43
C LYS A 469 -12.93 0.08 32.61
N PRO A 470 -14.10 -0.31 33.15
CA PRO A 470 -15.13 -0.94 32.35
C PRO A 470 -15.48 -0.10 31.12
N ARG A 471 -15.65 -0.75 29.96
CA ARG A 471 -15.96 -0.07 28.69
C ARG A 471 -17.26 -0.57 28.12
N CYS A 472 -18.16 0.34 27.79
CA CYS A 472 -19.46 0.01 27.18
C CYS A 472 -19.27 -0.57 25.78
N ILE A 473 -19.72 -1.80 25.57
CA ILE A 473 -19.60 -2.55 24.31
C ILE A 473 -20.91 -2.61 23.51
N THR A 474 -21.95 -1.87 23.90
CA THR A 474 -23.26 -1.86 23.21
C THR A 474 -23.67 -0.45 22.82
N ARG A 475 -24.44 -0.32 21.74
CA ARG A 475 -24.99 0.97 21.29
C ARG A 475 -26.44 0.81 20.83
N ASP A 476 -27.21 1.88 21.03
CA ASP A 476 -28.57 2.01 20.49
C ASP A 476 -28.52 2.50 19.04
N LEU A 477 -28.01 1.64 18.16
CA LEU A 477 -27.94 1.87 16.71
C LEU A 477 -28.64 0.72 15.98
N LYS A 478 -28.96 0.94 14.71
CA LYS A 478 -29.51 -0.11 13.83
C LYS A 478 -28.41 -0.75 13.00
N TRP A 479 -27.39 0.01 12.62
CA TRP A 479 -26.28 -0.43 11.81
C TRP A 479 -25.08 -0.94 12.65
N GLY A 480 -25.05 -2.24 12.90
CA GLY A 480 -24.03 -2.92 13.68
C GLY A 480 -24.31 -4.40 13.86
N THR A 481 -23.35 -5.14 14.42
CA THR A 481 -23.53 -6.55 14.78
C THR A 481 -24.57 -6.68 15.91
N PRO A 482 -25.65 -7.47 15.77
CA PRO A 482 -26.70 -7.57 16.79
C PRO A 482 -26.22 -8.29 18.05
N VAL A 483 -26.71 -7.86 19.21
CA VAL A 483 -26.37 -8.48 20.50
C VAL A 483 -27.31 -9.68 20.78
N PRO A 484 -26.79 -10.90 21.00
CA PRO A 484 -27.59 -12.11 21.14
C PRO A 484 -28.04 -12.30 22.61
N LEU A 485 -28.66 -11.28 23.20
CA LEU A 485 -29.13 -11.30 24.59
C LEU A 485 -30.55 -10.74 24.67
N ASP A 486 -31.41 -11.39 25.46
CA ASP A 486 -32.75 -10.90 25.71
C ASP A 486 -32.70 -9.53 26.42
N GLY A 487 -33.54 -8.60 25.97
CA GLY A 487 -33.48 -7.19 26.37
C GLY A 487 -32.55 -6.31 25.52
N PHE A 488 -31.72 -6.91 24.65
CA PHE A 488 -30.76 -6.19 23.79
C PHE A 488 -31.04 -6.33 22.29
N ARG A 489 -32.19 -6.87 21.89
CA ARG A 489 -32.55 -7.14 20.48
C ARG A 489 -32.54 -5.91 19.57
N GLU A 490 -32.74 -4.74 20.14
CA GLU A 490 -32.75 -3.44 19.43
C GLU A 490 -31.40 -2.72 19.52
N LYS A 491 -30.36 -3.40 20.02
CA LYS A 491 -29.00 -2.87 20.21
C LYS A 491 -28.00 -3.67 19.41
N VAL A 492 -26.91 -2.99 19.08
CA VAL A 492 -25.77 -3.58 18.38
C VAL A 492 -24.51 -3.47 19.23
N PHE A 493 -23.51 -4.29 18.92
CA PHE A 493 -22.18 -4.11 19.49
C PHE A 493 -21.60 -2.75 19.08
N TYR A 494 -20.86 -2.16 20.00
CA TYR A 494 -20.11 -0.95 19.72
C TYR A 494 -18.92 -1.30 18.83
N VAL A 495 -18.72 -0.55 17.75
CA VAL A 495 -17.66 -0.80 16.76
C VAL A 495 -16.26 -0.98 17.36
N TRP A 496 -15.93 -0.30 18.47
CA TRP A 496 -14.63 -0.48 19.13
C TRP A 496 -14.44 -1.85 19.79
N PHE A 497 -15.51 -2.58 20.04
CA PHE A 497 -15.46 -3.96 20.53
C PHE A 497 -15.29 -4.95 19.37
N ASP A 498 -16.07 -4.83 18.28
CA ASP A 498 -16.12 -5.84 17.23
C ASP A 498 -15.30 -5.52 15.97
N ALA A 499 -14.85 -4.29 15.75
CA ALA A 499 -13.96 -3.98 14.62
C ALA A 499 -12.64 -4.78 14.65
N PRO A 500 -11.95 -4.98 15.80
CA PRO A 500 -10.79 -5.88 15.86
C PRO A 500 -11.14 -7.35 15.57
N ILE A 501 -12.38 -7.77 15.82
CA ILE A 501 -12.87 -9.11 15.46
C ILE A 501 -13.04 -9.24 13.94
N GLY A 502 -13.14 -8.10 13.23
CA GLY A 502 -13.09 -8.00 11.78
C GLY A 502 -11.90 -8.73 11.16
N TYR A 503 -10.72 -8.72 11.79
CA TYR A 503 -9.57 -9.47 11.26
C TYR A 503 -9.84 -10.97 11.17
N LEU A 504 -10.46 -11.55 12.21
CA LEU A 504 -10.81 -12.97 12.26
C LEU A 504 -11.89 -13.29 11.24
N SER A 505 -12.94 -12.47 11.17
CA SER A 505 -14.07 -12.72 10.27
C SER A 505 -13.70 -12.52 8.81
N ILE A 506 -12.81 -11.58 8.48
CA ILE A 506 -12.26 -11.44 7.14
C ILE A 506 -11.47 -12.69 6.76
N THR A 507 -10.62 -13.23 7.65
CA THR A 507 -9.92 -14.49 7.38
C THR A 507 -10.89 -15.68 7.29
N ALA A 508 -11.99 -15.69 8.05
CA ALA A 508 -13.03 -16.72 7.97
C ALA A 508 -13.79 -16.69 6.65
N ASN A 509 -13.99 -15.50 6.06
CA ASN A 509 -14.53 -15.38 4.70
C ASN A 509 -13.50 -15.77 3.62
N TYR A 510 -12.21 -15.74 3.94
CA TYR A 510 -11.14 -16.22 3.06
C TYR A 510 -10.99 -17.75 3.13
N THR A 511 -11.12 -18.37 4.30
CA THR A 511 -10.96 -19.83 4.46
C THR A 511 -11.70 -20.38 5.67
N ASP A 512 -12.34 -21.53 5.52
CA ASP A 512 -13.02 -22.24 6.62
C ASP A 512 -12.05 -22.66 7.73
N GLN A 513 -10.76 -22.78 7.42
CA GLN A 513 -9.71 -23.16 8.36
C GLN A 513 -9.02 -21.95 9.02
N TRP A 514 -9.68 -20.80 9.08
CA TRP A 514 -9.13 -19.55 9.64
C TRP A 514 -8.60 -19.67 11.07
N GLU A 515 -9.16 -20.60 11.86
CA GLU A 515 -8.70 -20.86 13.23
C GLU A 515 -7.24 -21.35 13.27
N LYS A 516 -6.74 -21.97 12.20
CA LYS A 516 -5.31 -22.35 12.13
C LYS A 516 -4.40 -21.13 12.13
N TRP A 517 -4.86 -19.98 11.65
CA TRP A 517 -4.11 -18.72 11.70
C TRP A 517 -4.31 -18.01 13.04
N TRP A 518 -5.55 -17.92 13.53
CA TRP A 518 -5.91 -17.05 14.66
C TRP A 518 -5.93 -17.73 16.03
N LYS A 519 -5.94 -19.07 16.08
CA LYS A 519 -5.99 -19.87 17.33
C LYS A 519 -4.80 -20.84 17.42
N ASN A 520 -3.65 -20.47 16.85
CA ASN A 520 -2.44 -21.29 16.81
C ASN A 520 -1.16 -20.47 17.11
N PRO A 521 -1.01 -19.96 18.35
CA PRO A 521 0.09 -19.07 18.71
C PRO A 521 1.47 -19.75 18.69
N GLU A 522 1.54 -21.08 18.63
CA GLU A 522 2.81 -21.83 18.59
C GLU A 522 3.43 -21.86 17.18
N GLN A 523 2.61 -21.78 16.13
CA GLN A 523 3.08 -21.89 14.74
C GLN A 523 2.96 -20.59 13.95
N VAL A 524 2.19 -19.61 14.44
CA VAL A 524 1.90 -18.35 13.75
C VAL A 524 2.50 -17.19 14.53
N SER A 525 3.33 -16.40 13.85
CA SER A 525 3.94 -15.18 14.39
C SER A 525 3.26 -13.92 13.88
#